data_AF-A0A1V5PY31-F1
#
_entry.id   AF-A0A1V5PY31-F1
#
_cell.length_a   1.000
_cell.length_b   1.000
_cell.length_c   1.000
_cell.angle_alpha   90.00
_cell.angle_beta   90.00
_cell.angle_gamma   90.00
#
_symmetry.space_group_name_H-M   'P 1'
#
loop_
_entity.id
_entity.type
_entity.pdbx_description
1 polymer ?
#
loop_
_entity_poly.entity_id
_entity_poly.type
_entity_poly.pdbx_seq_one_letter_code
_entity_poly.pdbx_strand_id
1 'polypeptide(L)'
;MKISSNNMRKSFSDLSDAMEETKTALGSVSETMGSVSDFVAEVQGAVDAINAIARQTNLLSLNASIEAARAGDAGRGFAVVAEEIGGLSEESATSSKSIGEIMLRLEDKTKDAVSTVKSLEQVIEKQKDITHETEGTIGEVIEMIDIVEKAFKGIKQACGTIKEQCSHVNDTMSELSAISEENAASSEETSASMEQVNATVQSINDLAGDLSGIADDLNMELSKFRTK
;
A
#
# COMPACT_ATOMS: atom_id res chain seq x y z
N MET A 1 9.60 9.75 -6.62
CA MET A 1 8.22 9.22 -6.73
C MET A 1 7.98 8.32 -7.94
N LYS A 2 8.26 8.76 -9.18
CA LYS A 2 8.18 7.89 -10.38
C LYS A 2 8.97 6.58 -10.26
N ILE A 3 10.14 6.63 -9.62
CA ILE A 3 10.97 5.44 -9.35
C ILE A 3 10.25 4.45 -8.41
N SER A 4 9.63 4.95 -7.33
CA SER A 4 8.86 4.11 -6.41
C SER A 4 7.61 3.51 -7.07
N SER A 5 6.92 4.26 -7.92
CA SER A 5 5.76 3.76 -8.69
C SER A 5 6.17 2.67 -9.69
N ASN A 6 7.29 2.83 -10.38
CA ASN A 6 7.82 1.81 -11.29
C ASN A 6 8.27 0.55 -10.54
N ASN A 7 8.93 0.69 -9.39
CA ASN A 7 9.32 -0.46 -8.56
C ASN A 7 8.10 -1.22 -8.06
N MET A 8 7.05 -0.51 -7.67
CA MET A 8 5.81 -1.09 -7.18
C MET A 8 5.05 -1.85 -8.27
N ARG A 9 4.92 -1.28 -9.48
CA ARG A 9 4.39 -2.00 -10.64
C ARG A 9 5.18 -3.25 -10.96
N LYS A 10 6.51 -3.17 -10.88
CA LYS A 10 7.38 -4.33 -11.06
C LYS A 10 7.10 -5.40 -9.99
N SER A 11 7.00 -5.03 -8.71
CA SER A 11 6.68 -5.98 -7.64
C SER A 11 5.33 -6.66 -7.84
N PHE A 12 4.32 -5.96 -8.35
CA PHE A 12 3.02 -6.57 -8.69
C PHE A 12 3.12 -7.52 -9.88
N SER A 13 3.89 -7.17 -10.91
CA SER A 13 4.19 -8.08 -12.03
C SER A 13 4.89 -9.34 -11.54
N ASP A 14 5.98 -9.19 -10.78
CA ASP A 14 6.76 -10.31 -10.23
C ASP A 14 5.87 -11.21 -9.34
N LEU A 15 4.95 -10.63 -8.57
CA LEU A 15 3.99 -11.36 -7.75
C LEU A 15 2.96 -12.12 -8.60
N SER A 16 2.44 -11.50 -9.67
CA SER A 16 1.52 -12.15 -10.60
C SER A 16 2.19 -13.32 -11.33
N ASP A 17 3.44 -13.16 -11.74
CA ASP A 17 4.23 -14.20 -12.39
C ASP A 17 4.45 -15.38 -11.43
N ALA A 18 4.82 -15.11 -10.17
CA ALA A 18 4.98 -16.13 -9.13
C ALA A 18 3.68 -16.90 -8.84
N MET A 19 2.51 -16.23 -8.90
CA MET A 19 1.21 -16.91 -8.75
C MET A 19 0.93 -17.87 -9.91
N GLU A 20 1.26 -17.47 -11.15
CA GLU A 20 1.06 -18.31 -12.34
C GLU A 20 2.02 -19.51 -12.34
N GLU A 21 3.27 -19.32 -11.92
CA GLU A 21 4.23 -20.41 -11.69
C GLU A 21 3.71 -21.39 -10.64
N THR A 22 3.15 -20.89 -9.52
CA THR A 22 2.58 -21.74 -8.47
C THR A 22 1.37 -22.53 -8.98
N LYS A 23 0.50 -21.89 -9.79
CA LYS A 23 -0.65 -22.55 -10.43
C LYS A 23 -0.20 -23.67 -11.36
N THR A 24 0.83 -23.41 -12.17
CA THR A 24 1.42 -24.41 -13.07
C THR A 24 1.99 -25.59 -12.28
N ALA A 25 2.73 -25.31 -11.20
CA ALA A 25 3.29 -26.35 -10.34
C ALA A 25 2.19 -27.21 -9.67
N LEU A 26 1.10 -26.61 -9.21
CA LEU A 26 -0.05 -27.35 -8.68
C LEU A 26 -0.70 -28.24 -9.75
N GLY A 27 -0.80 -27.76 -10.99
CA GLY A 27 -1.26 -28.57 -12.12
C GLY A 27 -0.41 -29.83 -12.30
N SER A 28 0.92 -29.70 -12.30
CA SER A 28 1.84 -30.85 -12.36
C SER A 28 1.68 -31.81 -11.18
N VAL A 29 1.46 -31.30 -9.97
CA VAL A 29 1.20 -32.13 -8.79
C VAL A 29 -0.12 -32.90 -8.96
N SER A 30 -1.17 -32.25 -9.46
CA SER A 30 -2.45 -32.91 -9.71
C SER A 30 -2.33 -34.04 -10.74
N GLU A 31 -1.61 -33.83 -11.82
CA GLU A 31 -1.34 -34.85 -12.85
C GLU A 31 -0.55 -36.03 -12.28
N THR A 32 0.46 -35.74 -11.47
CA THR A 32 1.26 -36.76 -10.77
C THR A 32 0.37 -37.58 -9.82
N MET A 33 -0.51 -36.95 -9.06
CA MET A 33 -1.46 -37.65 -8.17
C MET A 33 -2.45 -38.50 -8.95
N GLY A 34 -2.89 -38.05 -10.13
CA GLY A 34 -3.69 -38.85 -11.06
C GLY A 34 -2.96 -40.13 -11.47
N SER A 35 -1.68 -40.00 -11.88
CA SER A 35 -0.85 -41.15 -12.25
C SER A 35 -0.62 -42.12 -11.08
N VAL A 36 -0.42 -41.61 -9.86
CA VAL A 36 -0.32 -42.43 -8.65
C VAL A 36 -1.62 -43.20 -8.40
N SER A 37 -2.77 -42.57 -8.61
CA SER A 37 -4.07 -43.24 -8.48
C SER A 37 -4.21 -44.39 -9.48
N ASP A 38 -3.76 -44.21 -10.73
CA ASP A 38 -3.78 -45.27 -11.75
C ASP A 38 -2.86 -46.43 -11.37
N PHE A 39 -1.64 -46.16 -10.90
CA PHE A 39 -0.72 -47.19 -10.43
C PHE A 39 -1.27 -47.96 -9.22
N VAL A 40 -1.95 -47.28 -8.30
CA VAL A 40 -2.61 -47.95 -7.17
C VAL A 40 -3.67 -48.95 -7.66
N ALA A 41 -4.47 -48.56 -8.66
CA ALA A 41 -5.48 -49.45 -9.24
C ALA A 41 -4.85 -50.65 -9.96
N GLU A 42 -3.75 -50.44 -10.70
CA GLU A 42 -3.00 -51.53 -11.35
C GLU A 42 -2.42 -52.53 -10.33
N VAL A 43 -1.79 -52.01 -9.26
CA VAL A 43 -1.22 -52.86 -8.19
C VAL A 43 -2.33 -53.61 -7.46
N GLN A 44 -3.49 -53.00 -7.21
CA GLN A 44 -4.63 -53.67 -6.61
C GLN A 44 -5.11 -54.86 -7.46
N GLY A 45 -5.18 -54.68 -8.80
CA GLY A 45 -5.51 -55.76 -9.72
C GLY A 45 -4.48 -56.91 -9.69
N ALA A 46 -3.19 -56.59 -9.59
CA ALA A 46 -2.14 -57.59 -9.43
C ALA A 46 -2.25 -58.34 -8.08
N VAL A 47 -2.55 -57.64 -7.00
CA VAL A 47 -2.78 -58.21 -5.66
C VAL A 47 -3.94 -59.21 -5.69
N ASP A 48 -5.05 -58.84 -6.34
CA ASP A 48 -6.23 -59.71 -6.46
C ASP A 48 -5.90 -60.98 -7.26
N ALA A 49 -5.10 -60.86 -8.33
CA ALA A 49 -4.63 -62.00 -9.11
C ALA A 49 -3.72 -62.93 -8.29
N ILE A 50 -2.79 -62.38 -7.50
CA ILE A 50 -1.92 -63.19 -6.61
C ILE A 50 -2.77 -63.89 -5.55
N ASN A 51 -3.76 -63.22 -4.96
CA ASN A 51 -4.66 -63.83 -3.98
C ASN A 51 -5.45 -65.00 -4.60
N ALA A 52 -5.94 -64.84 -5.83
CA ALA A 52 -6.61 -65.91 -6.57
C ALA A 52 -5.68 -67.11 -6.83
N ILE A 53 -4.44 -66.88 -7.26
CA ILE A 53 -3.43 -67.92 -7.48
C ILE A 53 -3.09 -68.63 -6.17
N ALA A 54 -2.89 -67.89 -5.08
CA ALA A 54 -2.61 -68.44 -3.75
C ALA A 54 -3.75 -69.35 -3.27
N ARG A 55 -5.02 -68.92 -3.41
CA ARG A 55 -6.19 -69.74 -3.07
C ARG A 55 -6.28 -71.01 -3.92
N GLN A 56 -6.03 -70.90 -5.23
CA GLN A 56 -6.04 -72.06 -6.13
C GLN A 56 -4.92 -73.04 -5.80
N THR A 57 -3.72 -72.52 -5.50
CA THR A 57 -2.56 -73.33 -5.13
C THR A 57 -2.78 -74.04 -3.79
N ASN A 58 -3.42 -73.36 -2.83
CA ASN A 58 -3.83 -73.97 -1.56
C ASN A 58 -4.87 -75.10 -1.76
N LEU A 59 -5.83 -74.92 -2.67
CA LEU A 59 -6.79 -75.99 -3.01
C LEU A 59 -6.10 -77.18 -3.70
N LEU A 60 -5.15 -76.91 -4.59
CA LEU A 60 -4.35 -77.95 -5.27
C LEU A 60 -3.48 -78.72 -4.27
N SER A 61 -2.81 -78.03 -3.35
CA SER A 61 -1.95 -78.63 -2.34
C SER A 61 -2.74 -79.44 -1.31
N LEU A 62 -3.94 -78.98 -0.95
CA LEU A 62 -4.86 -79.74 -0.12
C LEU A 62 -5.31 -81.04 -0.80
N ASN A 63 -5.70 -80.97 -2.07
CA ASN A 63 -6.07 -82.16 -2.85
C ASN A 63 -4.89 -83.14 -2.99
N ALA A 64 -3.68 -82.62 -3.21
CA ALA A 64 -2.46 -83.43 -3.27
C ALA A 64 -2.13 -84.09 -1.91
N SER A 65 -2.33 -83.38 -0.80
CA SER A 65 -2.15 -83.91 0.55
C SER A 65 -3.13 -85.05 0.84
N ILE A 66 -4.40 -84.90 0.42
CA ILE A 66 -5.43 -85.95 0.55
C ILE A 66 -5.05 -87.20 -0.25
N GLU A 67 -4.63 -87.04 -1.51
CA GLU A 67 -4.29 -88.18 -2.36
C GLU A 67 -2.97 -88.85 -1.92
N ALA A 68 -2.03 -88.08 -1.39
CA ALA A 68 -0.82 -88.60 -0.77
C ALA A 68 -1.12 -89.44 0.49
N ALA A 69 -2.04 -88.99 1.34
CA ALA A 69 -2.53 -89.77 2.48
C ALA A 69 -3.23 -91.07 2.03
N ARG A 70 -3.93 -91.03 0.89
CA ARG A 70 -4.63 -92.17 0.31
C ARG A 70 -3.69 -93.24 -0.25
N ALA A 71 -2.50 -92.86 -0.72
CA ALA A 71 -1.45 -93.75 -1.18
C ALA A 71 -0.66 -94.44 -0.04
N GLY A 72 -0.94 -94.11 1.23
CA GLY A 72 -0.30 -94.73 2.40
C GLY A 72 1.21 -94.47 2.46
N ASP A 73 1.99 -95.51 2.75
CA ASP A 73 3.46 -95.38 2.92
C ASP A 73 4.18 -94.90 1.65
N ALA A 74 3.64 -95.17 0.46
CA ALA A 74 4.22 -94.73 -0.81
C ALA A 74 4.04 -93.22 -1.07
N GLY A 75 3.04 -92.58 -0.44
CA GLY A 75 2.71 -91.15 -0.62
C GLY A 75 3.35 -90.23 0.43
N ARG A 76 4.05 -90.78 1.42
CA ARG A 76 4.50 -90.04 2.61
C ARG A 76 5.44 -88.86 2.30
N GLY A 77 6.31 -89.00 1.31
CA GLY A 77 7.16 -87.90 0.83
C GLY A 77 6.39 -86.82 0.06
N PHE A 78 5.37 -87.20 -0.71
CA PHE A 78 4.49 -86.26 -1.42
C PHE A 78 3.59 -85.48 -0.46
N ALA A 79 3.16 -86.09 0.65
CA ALA A 79 2.35 -85.43 1.67
C ALA A 79 3.10 -84.24 2.30
N VAL A 80 4.39 -84.42 2.64
CA VAL A 80 5.23 -83.35 3.22
C VAL A 80 5.39 -82.18 2.24
N VAL A 81 5.63 -82.47 0.95
CA VAL A 81 5.75 -81.43 -0.07
C VAL A 81 4.42 -80.69 -0.28
N ALA A 82 3.30 -81.40 -0.26
CA ALA A 82 1.99 -80.81 -0.42
C ALA A 82 1.60 -79.91 0.78
N GLU A 83 1.96 -80.30 2.00
CA GLU A 83 1.77 -79.48 3.20
C GLU A 83 2.61 -78.19 3.14
N GLU A 84 3.88 -78.28 2.73
CA GLU A 84 4.76 -77.11 2.57
C GLU A 84 4.24 -76.14 1.51
N ILE A 85 3.74 -76.65 0.37
CA ILE A 85 3.11 -75.82 -0.68
C ILE A 85 1.82 -75.14 -0.14
N GLY A 86 1.05 -75.84 0.70
CA GLY A 86 -0.10 -75.25 1.39
C GLY A 86 0.29 -74.09 2.29
N GLY A 87 1.31 -74.29 3.14
CA GLY A 87 1.85 -73.24 4.00
C GLY A 87 2.32 -72.01 3.22
N LEU A 88 3.09 -72.20 2.15
CA LEU A 88 3.54 -71.11 1.27
C LEU A 88 2.38 -70.39 0.58
N SER A 89 1.32 -71.11 0.22
CA SER A 89 0.13 -70.52 -0.40
C SER A 89 -0.66 -69.65 0.59
N GLU A 90 -0.78 -70.08 1.84
CA GLU A 90 -1.43 -69.31 2.90
C GLU A 90 -0.63 -68.05 3.27
N GLU A 91 0.70 -68.17 3.34
CA GLU A 91 1.61 -67.04 3.54
C GLU A 91 1.51 -66.02 2.38
N SER A 92 1.44 -66.51 1.14
CA SER A 92 1.25 -65.67 -0.04
C SER A 92 -0.09 -64.93 0.00
N ALA A 93 -1.19 -65.61 0.34
CA ALA A 93 -2.51 -64.98 0.48
C ALA A 93 -2.53 -63.90 1.58
N THR A 94 -1.86 -64.17 2.70
CA THR A 94 -1.73 -63.21 3.81
C THR A 94 -0.93 -61.98 3.40
N SER A 95 0.19 -62.19 2.69
CA SER A 95 1.03 -61.11 2.17
C SER A 95 0.27 -60.24 1.15
N SER A 96 -0.45 -60.86 0.20
CA SER A 96 -1.30 -60.15 -0.75
C SER A 96 -2.35 -59.31 -0.05
N LYS A 97 -3.00 -59.83 0.99
CA LYS A 97 -3.98 -59.06 1.77
C LYS A 97 -3.35 -57.83 2.42
N SER A 98 -2.16 -57.98 3.03
CA SER A 98 -1.43 -56.85 3.62
C SER A 98 -1.06 -55.80 2.59
N ILE A 99 -0.66 -56.20 1.37
CA ILE A 99 -0.38 -55.25 0.29
C ILE A 99 -1.66 -54.52 -0.12
N GLY A 100 -2.79 -55.21 -0.24
CA GLY A 100 -4.09 -54.59 -0.54
C GLY A 100 -4.51 -53.54 0.50
N GLU A 101 -4.29 -53.82 1.79
CA GLU A 101 -4.53 -52.82 2.85
C GLU A 101 -3.64 -51.58 2.73
N ILE A 102 -2.37 -51.75 2.32
CA ILE A 102 -1.46 -50.63 2.05
C ILE A 102 -1.93 -49.83 0.84
N MET A 103 -2.38 -50.50 -0.23
CA MET A 103 -2.90 -49.84 -1.44
C MET A 103 -4.16 -49.01 -1.15
N LEU A 104 -5.09 -49.52 -0.35
CA LEU A 104 -6.29 -48.77 0.07
C LEU A 104 -5.91 -47.50 0.86
N ARG A 105 -4.93 -47.61 1.77
CA ARG A 105 -4.41 -46.44 2.51
C ARG A 105 -3.71 -45.44 1.60
N LEU A 106 -3.02 -45.92 0.57
CA LEU A 106 -2.37 -45.06 -0.42
C LEU A 106 -3.41 -44.34 -1.29
N GLU A 107 -4.47 -45.03 -1.70
CA GLU A 107 -5.60 -44.43 -2.43
C GLU A 107 -6.24 -43.28 -1.63
N ASP A 108 -6.52 -43.51 -0.34
CA ASP A 108 -7.07 -42.50 0.56
C ASP A 108 -6.16 -41.27 0.68
N LYS A 109 -4.85 -41.49 0.85
CA LYS A 109 -3.86 -40.41 0.92
C LYS A 109 -3.74 -39.64 -0.40
N THR A 110 -3.87 -40.31 -1.54
CA THR A 110 -3.88 -39.66 -2.85
C THR A 110 -5.14 -38.79 -3.01
N LYS A 111 -6.32 -39.26 -2.57
CA LYS A 111 -7.55 -38.45 -2.58
C LYS A 111 -7.44 -37.22 -1.70
N ASP A 112 -6.88 -37.34 -0.49
CA ASP A 112 -6.60 -36.22 0.40
C ASP A 112 -5.68 -35.18 -0.29
N ALA A 113 -4.62 -35.65 -0.96
CA ALA A 113 -3.68 -34.79 -1.66
C ALA A 113 -4.36 -34.02 -2.81
N VAL A 114 -5.17 -34.69 -3.63
CA VAL A 114 -5.95 -34.05 -4.70
C VAL A 114 -6.91 -33.00 -4.14
N SER A 115 -7.61 -33.29 -3.04
CA SER A 115 -8.49 -32.30 -2.40
C SER A 115 -7.72 -31.10 -1.85
N THR A 116 -6.50 -31.31 -1.37
CA THR A 116 -5.61 -30.25 -0.89
C THR A 116 -5.17 -29.36 -2.05
N VAL A 117 -4.74 -29.95 -3.17
CA VAL A 117 -4.37 -29.21 -4.39
C VAL A 117 -5.53 -28.34 -4.88
N LYS A 118 -6.75 -28.88 -4.95
CA LYS A 118 -7.94 -28.11 -5.34
C LYS A 118 -8.23 -26.94 -4.40
N SER A 119 -8.00 -27.13 -3.10
CA SER A 119 -8.15 -26.04 -2.12
C SER A 119 -7.08 -24.96 -2.32
N LEU A 120 -5.85 -25.36 -2.64
CA LEU A 120 -4.76 -24.42 -2.94
C LEU A 120 -5.03 -23.62 -4.22
N GLU A 121 -5.61 -24.22 -5.26
CA GLU A 121 -6.03 -23.50 -6.47
C GLU A 121 -7.02 -22.38 -6.15
N GLN A 122 -8.01 -22.64 -5.27
CA GLN A 122 -8.96 -21.62 -4.82
C GLN A 122 -8.28 -20.50 -4.03
N VAL A 123 -7.28 -20.83 -3.21
CA VAL A 123 -6.51 -19.84 -2.46
C VAL A 123 -5.70 -18.95 -3.41
N ILE A 124 -5.09 -19.51 -4.46
CA ILE A 124 -4.33 -18.75 -5.45
C ILE A 124 -5.24 -17.78 -6.22
N GLU A 125 -6.40 -18.22 -6.69
CA GLU A 125 -7.35 -17.33 -7.37
C GLU A 125 -7.80 -16.18 -6.45
N LYS A 126 -8.10 -16.49 -5.17
CA LYS A 126 -8.40 -15.44 -4.18
C LYS A 126 -7.22 -14.49 -3.97
N GLN A 127 -5.99 -15.00 -3.95
CA GLN A 127 -4.78 -14.19 -3.78
C GLN A 127 -4.56 -13.25 -4.96
N LYS A 128 -4.89 -13.70 -6.17
CA LYS A 128 -4.86 -12.89 -7.39
C LYS A 128 -5.84 -11.72 -7.30
N ASP A 129 -7.08 -11.98 -6.87
CA ASP A 129 -8.09 -10.93 -6.69
C ASP A 129 -7.64 -9.87 -5.68
N ILE A 130 -7.15 -10.31 -4.51
CA ILE A 130 -6.63 -9.42 -3.46
C ILE A 130 -5.45 -8.58 -3.96
N THR A 131 -4.57 -9.19 -4.75
CA THR A 131 -3.40 -8.50 -5.33
C THR A 131 -3.85 -7.41 -6.29
N HIS A 132 -4.86 -7.69 -7.13
CA HIS A 132 -5.39 -6.71 -8.06
C HIS A 132 -6.11 -5.55 -7.34
N GLU A 133 -6.89 -5.84 -6.30
CA GLU A 133 -7.51 -4.82 -5.45
C GLU A 133 -6.44 -3.93 -4.80
N THR A 134 -5.38 -4.55 -4.27
CA THR A 134 -4.26 -3.82 -3.64
C THR A 134 -3.54 -2.92 -4.64
N GLU A 135 -3.33 -3.38 -5.88
CA GLU A 135 -2.77 -2.57 -6.96
C GLU A 135 -3.64 -1.32 -7.23
N GLY A 136 -4.96 -1.49 -7.24
CA GLY A 136 -5.93 -0.40 -7.39
C GLY A 136 -5.82 0.64 -6.27
N THR A 137 -5.90 0.22 -5.01
CA THR A 137 -5.78 1.13 -3.85
C THR A 137 -4.46 1.89 -3.85
N ILE A 138 -3.37 1.22 -4.24
CA ILE A 138 -2.07 1.86 -4.38
C ILE A 138 -2.06 2.91 -5.50
N GLY A 139 -2.75 2.64 -6.61
CA GLY A 139 -2.94 3.60 -7.69
C GLY A 139 -3.58 4.90 -7.18
N GLU A 140 -4.62 4.79 -6.36
CA GLU A 140 -5.30 5.93 -5.72
C GLU A 140 -4.34 6.70 -4.79
N VAL A 141 -3.53 6.00 -3.99
CA VAL A 141 -2.54 6.64 -3.11
C VAL A 141 -1.50 7.44 -3.92
N ILE A 142 -1.03 6.90 -5.05
CA ILE A 142 -0.08 7.60 -5.93
C ILE A 142 -0.70 8.90 -6.47
N GLU A 143 -1.95 8.84 -6.91
CA GLU A 143 -2.68 10.02 -7.38
C GLU A 143 -2.85 11.06 -6.27
N MET A 144 -3.20 10.63 -5.06
CA MET A 144 -3.38 11.51 -3.91
C MET A 144 -2.07 12.23 -3.53
N ILE A 145 -0.93 11.54 -3.61
CA ILE A 145 0.36 12.17 -3.36
C ILE A 145 0.72 13.17 -4.48
N ASP A 146 0.37 12.93 -5.74
CA ASP A 146 0.57 13.91 -6.83
C ASP A 146 -0.25 15.19 -6.60
N ILE A 147 -1.48 15.05 -6.10
CA ILE A 147 -2.32 16.18 -5.69
C ILE A 147 -1.64 16.97 -4.56
N VAL A 148 -1.12 16.28 -3.54
CA VAL A 148 -0.39 16.91 -2.44
C VAL A 148 0.87 17.63 -2.94
N GLU A 149 1.64 17.04 -3.85
CA GLU A 149 2.82 17.67 -4.44
C GLU A 149 2.46 18.97 -5.18
N LYS A 150 1.38 18.95 -5.96
CA LYS A 150 0.85 20.15 -6.64
C LYS A 150 0.40 21.21 -5.63
N ALA A 151 -0.30 20.83 -4.57
CA ALA A 151 -0.72 21.75 -3.52
C ALA A 151 0.48 22.42 -2.84
N PHE A 152 1.53 21.66 -2.52
CA PHE A 152 2.77 22.21 -1.94
C PHE A 152 3.48 23.19 -2.88
N LYS A 153 3.50 22.93 -4.19
CA LYS A 153 4.03 23.89 -5.19
C LYS A 153 3.22 25.19 -5.19
N GLY A 154 1.89 25.09 -5.12
CA GLY A 154 1.01 26.26 -5.00
C GLY A 154 1.26 27.07 -3.74
N ILE A 155 1.39 26.41 -2.58
CA ILE A 155 1.73 27.05 -1.30
C ILE A 155 3.07 27.77 -1.39
N LYS A 156 4.10 27.12 -1.95
CA LYS A 156 5.42 27.72 -2.12
C LYS A 156 5.37 28.99 -2.98
N GLN A 157 4.59 28.98 -4.05
CA GLN A 157 4.38 30.16 -4.89
C GLN A 157 3.68 31.28 -4.12
N ALA A 158 2.60 30.97 -3.40
CA ALA A 158 1.88 31.95 -2.58
C ALA A 158 2.77 32.59 -1.51
N CYS A 159 3.60 31.80 -0.81
CA CYS A 159 4.58 32.32 0.14
C CYS A 159 5.60 33.26 -0.53
N GLY A 160 6.01 32.99 -1.77
CA GLY A 160 6.86 33.87 -2.55
C GLY A 160 6.21 35.23 -2.81
N THR A 161 4.96 35.23 -3.27
CA THR A 161 4.18 36.46 -3.50
C THR A 161 3.95 37.25 -2.21
N ILE A 162 3.62 36.59 -1.10
CA ILE A 162 3.45 37.25 0.20
C ILE A 162 4.75 37.93 0.63
N LYS A 163 5.90 37.26 0.45
CA LYS A 163 7.20 37.85 0.79
C LYS A 163 7.49 39.12 -0.02
N GLU A 164 7.19 39.11 -1.31
CA GLU A 164 7.35 40.28 -2.19
C GLU A 164 6.41 41.42 -1.78
N GLN A 165 5.15 41.12 -1.49
CA GLN A 165 4.18 42.10 -0.98
C GLN A 165 4.61 42.70 0.37
N CYS A 166 5.11 41.90 1.30
CA CYS A 166 5.64 42.41 2.57
C CYS A 166 6.82 43.36 2.35
N SER A 167 7.69 43.10 1.36
CA SER A 167 8.77 44.02 1.00
C SER A 167 8.23 45.36 0.52
N HIS A 168 7.27 45.35 -0.41
CA HIS A 168 6.63 46.58 -0.89
C HIS A 168 5.94 47.38 0.21
N VAL A 169 5.26 46.70 1.14
CA VAL A 169 4.64 47.36 2.30
C VAL A 169 5.71 48.01 3.18
N ASN A 170 6.86 47.36 3.36
CA ASN A 170 7.95 47.94 4.15
C ASN A 170 8.55 49.19 3.47
N ASP A 171 8.74 49.15 2.15
CA ASP A 171 9.25 50.29 1.37
C ASP A 171 8.28 51.49 1.43
N THR A 172 6.99 51.23 1.22
CA THR A 172 5.95 52.28 1.31
C THR A 172 5.82 52.87 2.72
N MET A 173 6.01 52.05 3.77
CA MET A 173 6.06 52.56 5.15
C MET A 173 7.26 53.47 5.39
N SER A 174 8.42 53.16 4.79
CA SER A 174 9.60 54.02 4.86
C SER A 174 9.37 55.36 4.15
N GLU A 175 8.75 55.35 2.96
CA GLU A 175 8.37 56.57 2.23
C GLU A 175 7.37 57.42 3.04
N LEU A 176 6.35 56.78 3.62
CA LEU A 176 5.35 57.47 4.45
C LEU A 176 5.98 58.12 5.69
N SER A 177 6.96 57.46 6.31
CA SER A 177 7.72 58.03 7.44
C SER A 177 8.46 59.30 7.03
N ALA A 178 9.14 59.28 5.88
CA ALA A 178 9.85 60.45 5.36
C ALA A 178 8.90 61.62 5.05
N ILE A 179 7.76 61.35 4.41
CA ILE A 179 6.73 62.37 4.16
C ILE A 179 6.16 62.94 5.47
N SER A 180 5.99 62.10 6.49
CA SER A 180 5.49 62.54 7.80
C SER A 180 6.48 63.48 8.49
N GLU A 181 7.78 63.21 8.39
CA GLU A 181 8.84 64.11 8.89
C GLU A 181 8.86 65.44 8.12
N GLU A 182 8.75 65.42 6.79
CA GLU A 182 8.68 66.64 5.97
C GLU A 182 7.45 67.50 6.29
N ASN A 183 6.30 66.87 6.52
CA ASN A 183 5.07 67.56 6.92
C ASN A 183 5.19 68.20 8.31
N ALA A 184 5.87 67.52 9.24
CA ALA A 184 6.13 68.08 10.58
C ALA A 184 7.03 69.31 10.48
N ALA A 185 8.13 69.23 9.73
CA ALA A 185 9.04 70.37 9.50
C ALA A 185 8.32 71.55 8.81
N SER A 186 7.52 71.27 7.78
CA SER A 186 6.72 72.29 7.09
C SER A 186 5.69 72.96 8.02
N SER A 187 5.11 72.20 8.95
CA SER A 187 4.18 72.73 9.96
C SER A 187 4.89 73.63 10.97
N GLU A 188 6.11 73.27 11.39
CA GLU A 188 6.95 74.12 12.26
C GLU A 188 7.32 75.44 11.57
N GLU A 189 7.75 75.39 10.30
CA GLU A 189 8.07 76.59 9.52
C GLU A 189 6.84 77.50 9.33
N THR A 190 5.68 76.90 9.08
CA THR A 190 4.42 77.63 8.99
C THR A 190 4.06 78.30 10.32
N SER A 191 4.24 77.60 11.44
CA SER A 191 3.99 78.16 12.78
C SER A 191 4.91 79.35 13.07
N ALA A 192 6.21 79.22 12.78
CA ALA A 192 7.17 80.31 12.94
C ALA A 192 6.83 81.52 12.06
N SER A 193 6.40 81.28 10.81
CA SER A 193 5.94 82.33 9.90
C SER A 193 4.70 83.04 10.46
N MET A 194 3.75 82.30 11.05
CA MET A 194 2.58 82.88 11.70
C MET A 194 2.92 83.73 12.92
N GLU A 195 3.93 83.34 13.72
CA GLU A 195 4.44 84.19 14.80
C GLU A 195 5.01 85.51 14.29
N GLN A 196 5.79 85.48 13.21
CA GLN A 196 6.33 86.68 12.58
C GLN A 196 5.24 87.58 12.00
N VAL A 197 4.22 87.00 11.35
CA VAL A 197 3.04 87.72 10.87
C VAL A 197 2.32 88.39 12.04
N ASN A 198 2.10 87.68 13.14
CA ASN A 198 1.45 88.23 14.33
C ASN A 198 2.23 89.41 14.92
N ALA A 199 3.55 89.31 15.03
CA ALA A 199 4.41 90.40 15.48
C ALA A 199 4.32 91.63 14.54
N THR A 200 4.29 91.40 13.23
CA THR A 200 4.15 92.48 12.24
C THR A 200 2.79 93.17 12.35
N VAL A 201 1.71 92.40 12.55
CA VAL A 201 0.36 92.94 12.79
C VAL A 201 0.31 93.78 14.07
N GLN A 202 0.99 93.34 15.14
CA GLN A 202 1.12 94.10 16.37
C GLN A 202 1.81 95.45 16.11
N SER A 203 2.94 95.46 15.40
CA SER A 203 3.65 96.69 15.04
C SER A 203 2.83 97.63 14.15
N ILE A 204 2.02 97.08 13.23
CA ILE A 204 1.10 97.88 12.42
C ILE A 204 0.04 98.55 13.29
N ASN A 205 -0.52 97.84 14.28
CA ASN A 205 -1.48 98.41 15.22
C ASN A 205 -0.86 99.53 16.06
N ASP A 206 0.36 99.35 16.56
CA ASP A 206 1.07 100.37 17.33
C ASP A 206 1.32 101.63 16.48
N LEU A 207 1.84 101.47 15.26
CA LEU A 207 2.06 102.57 14.31
C LEU A 207 0.75 103.29 13.94
N ALA A 208 -0.35 102.55 13.77
CA ALA A 208 -1.67 103.14 13.51
C ALA A 208 -2.17 103.95 14.72
N GLY A 209 -1.89 103.48 15.94
CA GLY A 209 -2.17 104.20 17.19
C GLY A 209 -1.35 105.50 17.29
N ASP A 210 -0.04 105.44 17.06
CA ASP A 210 0.83 106.61 17.04
C ASP A 210 0.39 107.64 15.98
N LEU A 211 0.07 107.18 14.78
CA LEU A 211 -0.44 108.04 13.70
C LEU A 211 -1.76 108.71 14.08
N SER A 212 -2.67 108.00 14.74
CA SER A 212 -3.90 108.58 15.28
C SER A 212 -3.61 109.66 16.32
N GLY A 213 -2.67 109.40 17.24
CA GLY A 213 -2.25 110.39 18.25
C GLY A 213 -1.67 111.65 17.61
N ILE A 214 -0.78 111.51 16.62
CA ILE A 214 -0.23 112.63 15.86
C ILE A 214 -1.35 113.42 15.13
N ALA A 215 -2.33 112.72 14.56
CA ALA A 215 -3.47 113.36 13.90
C ALA A 215 -4.35 114.16 14.89
N ASP A 216 -4.55 113.64 16.09
CA ASP A 216 -5.27 114.34 17.17
C ASP A 216 -4.51 115.57 17.67
N ASP A 217 -3.20 115.45 17.89
CA ASP A 217 -2.34 116.58 18.28
C ASP A 217 -2.33 117.68 17.21
N LEU A 218 -2.21 117.31 15.93
CA LEU A 218 -2.28 118.24 14.81
C LEU A 218 -3.65 118.96 14.78
N ASN A 219 -4.74 118.22 14.98
CA ASN A 219 -6.08 118.81 15.09
C ASN A 219 -6.19 119.78 16.27
N MET A 220 -5.59 119.45 17.42
CA MET A 220 -5.57 120.31 18.59
C MET A 220 -4.79 121.60 18.32
N GLU A 221 -3.60 121.54 17.73
CA GLU A 221 -2.83 122.73 17.35
C GLU A 221 -3.59 123.60 16.32
N LEU A 222 -4.20 123.00 15.30
CA LEU A 222 -5.05 123.71 14.34
C LEU A 222 -6.26 124.39 15.02
N SER A 223 -6.82 123.79 16.07
CA SER A 223 -7.94 124.37 16.81
C SER A 223 -7.56 125.66 17.55
N LYS A 224 -6.29 125.80 17.99
CA LYS A 224 -5.77 127.05 18.60
C LYS A 224 -5.75 128.20 17.60
N PHE A 225 -5.48 127.91 16.33
CA PHE A 225 -5.58 128.88 15.23
C PHE A 225 -7.03 129.19 14.82
N ARG A 226 -8.02 128.42 15.30
CA ARG A 226 -9.46 128.66 15.04
C ARG A 226 -10.15 129.50 16.11
N THR A 227 -9.45 129.95 17.15
CA THR A 227 -10.01 130.89 18.14
C THR A 227 -9.42 132.30 17.99
N LYS A 228 -10.25 133.17 17.38
CA LYS A 228 -10.09 134.60 17.06
C LYS A 228 -9.14 134.97 15.92
#